data_AF-A0A839A906-F1
#
_entry.id   AF-A0A839A906-F1
#
_cell.length_a   1.000
_cell.length_b   1.000
_cell.length_c   1.000
_cell.angle_alpha   90.00
_cell.angle_beta   90.00
_cell.angle_gamma   90.00
#
_symmetry.space_group_name_H-M   'P 1'
#
loop_
_entity.id
_entity.type
_entity.pdbx_description
1 polymer ?
#
loop_
_entity_poly.entity_id
_entity_poly.type
_entity_poly.pdbx_seq_one_letter_code
_entity_poly.pdbx_strand_id
1 'polypeptide(L)'
;MSASIAETPSIDLRPLPRPQRHVLVFRHFEALAPGEAFELVNDHDPLGLLHQFHELLSGQFTWDYRKQGPEEWRVVLGRTETAVAAPHVHDAGCGCGSSGGGGN
;
A
#
# COMPACT_ATOMS: atom_id res chain seq x y z
N MET A 1 -21.24 -1.55 22.90
CA MET A 1 -20.29 -2.49 22.29
C MET A 1 -19.24 -1.65 21.59
N SER A 2 -18.13 -1.37 22.27
CA SER A 2 -17.05 -0.53 21.73
C SER A 2 -16.30 -1.32 20.67
N ALA A 3 -16.31 -0.84 19.44
CA ALA A 3 -15.50 -1.40 18.37
C ALA A 3 -14.04 -1.39 18.83
N SER A 4 -13.45 -2.58 18.83
CA SER A 4 -12.03 -2.79 19.06
C SER A 4 -11.26 -1.82 18.17
N ILE A 5 -10.30 -1.09 18.75
CA ILE A 5 -9.32 -0.31 18.01
C ILE A 5 -8.54 -1.34 17.20
N ALA A 6 -8.99 -1.64 15.99
CA ALA A 6 -8.15 -2.33 15.03
C ALA A 6 -6.98 -1.39 14.78
N GLU A 7 -5.77 -1.84 15.16
CA GLU A 7 -4.53 -1.13 14.87
C GLU A 7 -4.38 -1.07 13.35
N THR A 8 -4.98 -0.05 12.73
CA THR A 8 -4.78 0.23 11.32
C THR A 8 -3.28 0.49 11.12
N PRO A 9 -2.59 -0.29 10.27
CA PRO A 9 -1.17 -0.11 10.06
C PRO A 9 -0.90 1.32 9.60
N SER A 10 0.10 1.97 10.19
CA SER A 10 0.44 3.36 9.86
C SER A 10 1.85 3.44 9.28
N ILE A 11 2.03 4.29 8.28
CA ILE A 11 3.29 4.52 7.58
C ILE A 11 3.66 5.98 7.71
N ASP A 12 4.85 6.21 8.25
CA ASP A 12 5.42 7.56 8.38
C ASP A 12 6.29 7.91 7.16
N LEU A 13 5.85 8.92 6.40
CA LEU A 13 6.53 9.39 5.19
C LEU A 13 7.49 10.56 5.45
N ARG A 14 7.43 11.18 6.64
CA ARG A 14 8.28 12.31 7.03
C ARG A 14 9.78 12.01 6.92
N PRO A 15 10.29 10.83 7.35
CA PRO A 15 11.72 10.53 7.26
C PRO A 15 12.17 10.18 5.83
N LEU A 16 11.24 9.92 4.90
CA LEU A 16 11.57 9.45 3.56
C LEU A 16 11.76 10.61 2.58
N PRO A 17 12.68 10.51 1.61
CA PRO A 17 12.79 11.48 0.53
C PRO A 17 11.59 11.39 -0.42
N ARG A 18 11.15 12.54 -0.95
CA ARG A 18 9.98 12.68 -1.84
C ARG A 18 9.81 11.56 -2.89
N PRO A 19 10.82 11.20 -3.70
CA PRO A 19 10.65 10.14 -4.71
C PRO A 19 10.38 8.75 -4.11
N GLN A 20 10.91 8.45 -2.92
CA GLN A 20 10.67 7.16 -2.25
C GLN A 20 9.29 7.08 -1.61
N ARG A 21 8.73 8.21 -1.15
CA ARG A 21 7.40 8.24 -0.52
C ARG A 21 6.34 7.62 -1.44
N HIS A 22 6.31 8.04 -2.71
CA HIS A 22 5.33 7.54 -3.67
C HIS A 22 5.50 6.04 -3.91
N VAL A 23 6.73 5.59 -4.18
CA VAL A 23 7.03 4.18 -4.45
C VAL A 23 6.62 3.30 -3.27
N LEU A 24 6.92 3.73 -2.04
CA LEU A 24 6.60 2.96 -0.85
C LEU A 24 5.09 2.87 -0.62
N VAL A 25 4.36 3.98 -0.75
CA VAL A 25 2.91 4.00 -0.58
C VAL A 25 2.20 3.13 -1.63
N PHE A 26 2.61 3.23 -2.89
CA PHE A 26 2.06 2.38 -3.95
C PHE A 26 2.32 0.91 -3.69
N ARG A 27 3.56 0.52 -3.36
CA ARG A 27 3.90 -0.86 -3.02
C ARG A 27 3.08 -1.39 -1.85
N HIS A 28 2.90 -0.57 -0.82
CA HIS A 28 2.10 -0.97 0.33
C HIS A 28 0.64 -1.14 -0.04
N PHE A 29 0.08 -0.22 -0.82
CA PHE A 29 -1.29 -0.30 -1.34
C PHE A 29 -1.52 -1.54 -2.21
N GLU A 30 -0.59 -1.87 -3.11
CA GLU A 30 -0.67 -3.05 -3.97
C GLU A 30 -0.67 -4.36 -3.15
N ALA A 31 0.02 -4.36 -2.01
CA ALA A 31 0.09 -5.48 -1.09
C ALA A 31 -1.15 -5.65 -0.20
N LEU A 32 -2.02 -4.64 -0.09
CA LEU A 32 -3.25 -4.73 0.71
C LEU A 32 -4.26 -5.70 0.09
N ALA A 33 -4.96 -6.44 0.95
CA ALA A 33 -6.13 -7.17 0.51
C ALA A 33 -7.29 -6.21 0.20
N PRO A 34 -8.22 -6.60 -0.71
CA PRO A 34 -9.47 -5.87 -0.92
C PRO A 34 -10.23 -5.69 0.40
N GLY A 35 -10.59 -4.46 0.73
CA GLY A 35 -11.24 -4.10 2.00
C GLY A 35 -10.28 -3.67 3.13
N GLU A 36 -8.97 -3.81 2.95
CA GLU A 36 -7.99 -3.32 3.92
C GLU A 36 -7.60 -1.85 3.69
N ALA A 37 -7.13 -1.21 4.75
CA ALA A 37 -6.69 0.17 4.75
C ALA A 37 -5.51 0.40 5.70
N PHE A 38 -4.74 1.46 5.42
CA PHE A 38 -3.61 1.89 6.23
C PHE A 38 -3.57 3.42 6.35
N GLU A 39 -2.94 3.93 7.40
CA GLU A 39 -2.80 5.36 7.65
C GLU A 39 -1.45 5.88 7.12
N LEU A 40 -1.47 6.85 6.23
CA LEU A 40 -0.33 7.67 5.85
C LEU A 40 -0.17 8.82 6.85
N VAL A 41 1.05 9.02 7.35
CA VAL A 41 1.45 10.21 8.09
C VAL A 41 2.45 11.00 7.26
N ASN A 42 2.09 12.22 6.88
CA ASN A 42 2.93 13.12 6.09
C ASN A 42 3.10 14.49 6.77
N ASP A 43 4.20 15.18 6.47
CA ASP A 43 4.48 16.53 7.00
C ASP A 43 3.71 17.64 6.26
N HIS A 44 3.11 17.33 5.11
CA HIS A 44 2.33 18.25 4.29
C HIS A 44 1.19 17.52 3.57
N ASP A 45 0.32 18.26 2.90
CA ASP A 45 -0.81 17.71 2.15
C ASP A 45 -0.33 16.81 0.98
N PRO A 46 -0.68 15.51 0.96
CA PRO A 46 -0.24 14.58 -0.07
C PRO A 46 -1.10 14.65 -1.36
N LEU A 47 -1.49 15.85 -1.80
CA LEU A 47 -2.32 16.04 -2.99
C LEU A 47 -1.74 15.42 -4.27
N GLY A 48 -0.43 15.53 -4.44
CA GLY A 48 0.26 14.95 -5.60
C GLY A 48 0.20 13.41 -5.64
N LEU A 49 0.11 12.78 -4.46
CA LEU A 49 -0.07 11.34 -4.36
C LEU A 49 -1.53 10.96 -4.66
N LEU A 50 -2.49 11.70 -4.09
CA LEU A 50 -3.91 11.54 -4.38
C LEU A 50 -4.19 11.60 -5.90
N HIS A 51 -3.62 12.58 -6.60
CA HIS A 51 -3.78 12.70 -8.04
C HIS A 51 -3.28 11.47 -8.81
N GLN A 52 -2.08 10.96 -8.46
CA GLN A 52 -1.52 9.75 -9.07
C GLN A 52 -2.42 8.53 -8.83
N PHE A 53 -3.01 8.40 -7.64
CA PHE A 53 -3.97 7.34 -7.34
C PHE A 53 -5.25 7.48 -8.17
N HIS A 54 -5.76 8.70 -8.36
CA HIS A 54 -6.88 8.91 -9.28
C HIS A 54 -6.53 8.55 -10.71
N GLU A 55 -5.35 8.89 -11.21
CA GLU A 55 -4.96 8.57 -12.59
C GLU A 55 -4.78 7.05 -12.83
N LEU A 56 -4.21 6.34 -11.85
CA LEU A 56 -3.85 4.92 -12.00
C LEU A 56 -4.92 3.94 -11.48
N LEU A 57 -5.64 4.32 -10.44
CA LEU A 57 -6.47 3.43 -9.61
C LEU A 57 -7.88 3.98 -9.38
N SER A 58 -8.38 4.85 -10.26
CA SER A 58 -9.74 5.40 -10.17
C SER A 58 -10.79 4.35 -9.83
N GLY A 59 -11.52 4.55 -8.72
CA GLY A 59 -12.58 3.66 -8.25
C GLY A 59 -12.12 2.41 -7.50
N GLN A 60 -10.82 2.18 -7.35
CA GLN A 60 -10.23 1.01 -6.70
C GLN A 60 -9.62 1.31 -5.31
N PHE A 61 -9.59 2.58 -4.92
CA PHE A 61 -9.10 3.02 -3.62
C PHE A 61 -10.10 3.94 -2.91
N THR A 62 -9.94 4.06 -1.60
CA THR A 62 -10.64 5.00 -0.73
C THR A 62 -9.62 5.95 -0.10
N TRP A 63 -10.03 7.20 0.10
CA TRP A 63 -9.17 8.24 0.65
C TRP A 63 -9.94 9.02 1.70
N ASP A 64 -9.54 8.86 2.97
CA ASP A 64 -10.19 9.50 4.11
C ASP A 64 -9.18 10.34 4.90
N TYR A 65 -9.44 11.63 5.04
CA TYR A 65 -8.56 12.49 5.83
C TYR A 65 -8.88 12.36 7.32
N ARG A 66 -7.99 11.74 8.08
CA ARG A 66 -8.12 11.61 9.55
C ARG A 66 -7.66 12.87 10.28
N LYS A 67 -6.60 13.51 9.77
CA LYS A 67 -6.05 14.72 10.36
C LYS A 67 -5.49 15.62 9.27
N GLN A 68 -5.90 16.87 9.29
CA GLN A 68 -5.44 17.90 8.38
C GLN A 68 -4.88 19.03 9.24
N GLY A 69 -3.60 18.95 9.60
CA GLY A 69 -2.91 20.00 10.33
C GLY A 69 -2.01 20.83 9.41
N PRO A 70 -1.41 21.93 9.87
CA PRO A 70 -0.16 22.42 9.30
C PRO A 70 1.05 21.61 9.80
N GLU A 71 0.92 20.89 10.92
CA GLU A 71 2.01 20.14 11.58
C GLU A 71 2.05 18.66 11.21
N GLU A 72 0.89 18.07 10.89
CA GLU A 72 0.76 16.63 10.61
C GLU A 72 -0.49 16.37 9.76
N TRP A 73 -0.30 15.65 8.66
CA TRP A 73 -1.35 15.18 7.77
C TRP A 73 -1.49 13.66 7.91
N ARG A 74 -2.67 13.21 8.33
CA ARG A 74 -3.03 11.79 8.44
C ARG A 74 -4.13 11.45 7.46
N VAL A 75 -3.86 10.49 6.61
CA VAL A 75 -4.79 10.04 5.57
C VAL A 75 -4.93 8.53 5.66
N VAL A 76 -6.15 8.02 5.76
CA VAL A 76 -6.42 6.59 5.60
C VAL A 76 -6.63 6.30 4.12
N LEU A 77 -5.71 5.52 3.56
CA LEU A 77 -5.78 5.00 2.21
C LEU A 77 -6.24 3.54 2.30
N GLY A 78 -7.36 3.22 1.67
CA GLY A 78 -7.91 1.87 1.64
C GLY A 78 -8.07 1.32 0.23
N ARG A 79 -8.04 0.00 0.09
CA ARG A 79 -8.35 -0.69 -1.15
C ARG A 79 -9.81 -1.11 -1.14
N THR A 80 -10.56 -0.78 -2.20
CA THR A 80 -11.97 -1.17 -2.27
C THR A 80 -12.11 -2.68 -2.51
N GLU A 81 -13.16 -3.30 -1.94
CA GLU A 81 -13.44 -4.73 -2.16
C GLU A 81 -13.70 -5.06 -3.63
N THR A 82 -14.19 -4.08 -4.39
CA THR A 82 -14.46 -4.16 -5.83
C THR A 82 -13.18 -4.20 -6.67
N ALA A 83 -12.02 -3.85 -6.12
CA ALA A 83 -10.76 -3.85 -6.86
C ALA A 83 -10.36 -5.29 -7.19
N VAL A 84 -10.66 -5.73 -8.42
CA VAL A 84 -10.26 -7.03 -8.97
C VAL A 84 -8.76 -7.18 -8.77
N ALA A 85 -8.36 -8.05 -7.85
CA ALA A 85 -6.97 -8.21 -7.44
C ALA A 85 -6.12 -8.60 -8.65
N ALA A 86 -5.26 -7.68 -9.12
CA ALA A 86 -4.19 -8.02 -10.04
C ALA A 86 -3.33 -9.11 -9.36
N PRO A 87 -3.05 -10.24 -10.03
CA PRO A 87 -2.24 -11.28 -9.42
C PRO A 87 -0.84 -10.72 -9.17
N HIS A 88 -0.46 -10.66 -7.91
CA HIS A 88 0.92 -10.43 -7.51
C HIS A 88 1.76 -11.58 -8.07
N VAL A 89 2.40 -11.36 -9.21
CA VAL A 89 3.42 -12.29 -9.69
C VAL A 89 4.66 -12.05 -8.85
N HIS A 90 4.73 -12.76 -7.71
CA HIS A 90 6.02 -13.05 -7.13
C HIS A 90 6.70 -14.00 -8.12
N ASP A 91 7.54 -13.45 -8.99
CA ASP A 91 8.49 -14.21 -9.80
C ASP A 91 9.49 -14.88 -8.85
N ALA A 92 9.05 -15.94 -8.19
CA ALA A 92 9.92 -16.95 -7.66
C ALA A 92 10.48 -17.69 -8.87
N GLY A 93 11.58 -17.17 -9.42
CA GLY A 93 12.44 -17.89 -10.34
C GLY A 93 12.76 -19.26 -9.74
N CYS A 94 12.08 -20.27 -10.29
CA CYS A 94 12.05 -21.64 -9.82
C CYS A 94 13.44 -22.26 -9.91
N GLY A 95 14.12 -22.41 -8.77
CA GLY A 95 15.32 -23.23 -8.65
C GLY A 95 14.95 -24.70 -8.71
N CYS A 96 14.97 -25.30 -9.91
CA CYS A 96 14.82 -26.74 -10.07
C CYS A 96 16.17 -27.45 -9.85
N GLY A 97 16.53 -27.62 -8.57
CA GLY A 97 17.42 -28.69 -8.16
C GLY A 97 16.63 -29.99 -8.01
N SER A 98 16.88 -30.99 -8.85
CA SER A 98 16.50 -32.39 -8.60
C SER A 98 17.40 -33.36 -9.39
N SER A 99 18.36 -33.93 -8.66
CA SER A 99 18.57 -35.38 -8.45
C SER A 99 18.44 -36.38 -9.63
N GLY A 100 19.50 -37.20 -9.86
CA GLY A 100 19.31 -38.60 -10.27
C GLY A 100 20.37 -39.23 -11.20
N GLY A 101 21.39 -39.89 -10.61
CA GLY A 101 21.95 -41.23 -10.90
C GLY A 101 22.34 -41.73 -12.32
N GLY A 102 23.49 -42.43 -12.40
CA GLY A 102 23.61 -43.67 -13.19
C GLY A 102 24.90 -43.90 -14.01
N GLY A 103 25.73 -44.87 -13.56
CA GLY A 103 26.62 -45.77 -14.37
C GLY A 103 27.84 -45.14 -15.06
N ASN A 104 29.04 -45.71 -15.07
CA ASN A 104 29.51 -47.09 -14.92
C ASN A 104 30.81 -47.18 -14.11
#